data_AF-A0A1B5L836-F1
#
_entry.id   AF-A0A1B5L836-F1
#
_cell.length_a   1.000
_cell.length_b   1.000
_cell.length_c   1.000
_cell.angle_alpha   90.00
_cell.angle_beta   90.00
_cell.angle_gamma   90.00
#
_symmetry.space_group_name_H-M   'P 1'
#
loop_
_entity.id
_entity.type
_entity.pdbx_description
1 polymer ?
#
loop_
_entity_poly.entity_id
_entity_poly.type
_entity_poly.pdbx_seq_one_letter_code
_entity_poly.pdbx_strand_id
1 'polypeptide(L)'
;MALSGNAACSLTEVSFRLLEHYLLETASMLATGTPAFNPFLTCVIPRAYCDSTLMHSILATSAAHLSYKLGDGGNPVIVEAAMQLALEVYLYLTLSNSILPPLVFDPATMYSDEMMRLYRTLDQYTYTPGTIFAGCRSLFELIPEAKALHTWRSAEQAAGVVDPSPEFIEALEHLTLQINAWHLDQQGYTGNAKLLNRYLDKVQQTQQSMAAECMRHALHIYTMSSVAGSAAASAALRESTQYHVDVIFWLSWQLEDSPASSNTLWATVIMGTCLEDEERRTVLAEGLRNSRLKMRHLSLVRMALEKLWSDEDERAWGPQGLEFVMMKNGMEMFIL
;
A
#
# COMPACT_ATOMS: atom_id res chain seq x y z
N MET A 1 23.50 -9.08 -22.68
CA MET A 1 22.06 -9.16 -23.04
C MET A 1 21.59 -7.73 -23.22
N ALA A 2 21.18 -7.35 -24.43
CA ALA A 2 20.94 -5.95 -24.80
C ALA A 2 19.76 -5.37 -24.01
N LEU A 3 19.99 -4.25 -23.32
CA LEU A 3 18.95 -3.45 -22.66
C LEU A 3 17.99 -2.94 -23.75
N SER A 4 16.71 -3.30 -23.67
CA SER A 4 15.67 -2.78 -24.57
C SER A 4 15.41 -1.30 -24.25
N GLY A 5 16.25 -0.42 -24.77
CA GLY A 5 16.17 1.03 -24.61
C GLY A 5 15.07 1.71 -25.43
N ASN A 6 13.87 1.14 -25.52
CA ASN A 6 12.80 1.65 -26.40
C ASN A 6 11.56 2.21 -25.69
N ALA A 7 11.51 2.28 -24.35
CA ALA A 7 10.33 2.83 -23.66
C ALA A 7 10.19 4.37 -23.78
N ALA A 8 11.30 5.10 -23.96
CA ALA A 8 11.28 6.55 -24.20
C ALA A 8 10.86 6.92 -25.64
N CYS A 9 10.93 5.97 -26.58
CA CYS A 9 10.65 6.18 -28.00
C CYS A 9 9.14 6.18 -28.34
N SER A 10 8.25 5.95 -27.37
CA SER A 10 6.79 5.98 -27.56
C SER A 10 6.12 7.27 -27.07
N LEU A 11 6.90 8.29 -26.68
CA LEU A 11 6.34 9.57 -26.25
C LEU A 11 5.76 10.32 -27.46
N THR A 12 4.50 10.72 -27.34
CA THR A 12 3.85 11.57 -28.34
C THR A 12 4.45 12.98 -28.32
N GLU A 13 4.23 13.77 -29.37
CA GLU A 13 4.66 15.18 -29.40
C GLU A 13 4.13 15.97 -28.19
N VAL A 14 2.92 15.65 -27.71
CA VAL A 14 2.33 16.23 -26.50
C VAL A 14 3.11 15.81 -25.25
N SER A 15 3.46 14.52 -25.14
CA SER A 15 4.23 13.99 -24.03
C SER A 15 5.62 14.63 -23.93
N PHE A 16 6.28 14.92 -25.07
CA PHE A 16 7.55 15.65 -25.08
C PHE A 16 7.42 17.07 -24.55
N ARG A 17 6.38 17.81 -24.97
CA ARG A 17 6.13 19.19 -24.48
C ARG A 17 5.81 19.21 -22.99
N LEU A 18 5.08 18.21 -22.49
CA LEU A 18 4.81 18.04 -21.07
C LEU A 18 6.07 17.69 -20.28
N LEU A 19 6.93 16.83 -20.81
CA LEU A 19 8.21 16.51 -20.18
C LEU A 19 9.13 17.73 -20.14
N GLU A 20 9.21 18.48 -21.24
CA GLU A 20 9.97 19.73 -21.32
C GLU A 20 9.46 20.75 -20.29
N HIS A 21 8.14 20.95 -20.20
CA HIS A 21 7.56 21.81 -19.18
C HIS A 21 7.86 21.31 -17.76
N TYR A 22 7.92 19.99 -17.56
CA TYR A 22 8.26 19.43 -16.25
C TYR A 22 9.69 19.79 -15.86
N LEU A 23 10.62 19.58 -16.80
CA LEU A 23 12.05 19.81 -16.60
C LEU A 23 12.36 21.29 -16.35
N LEU A 24 11.69 22.18 -17.08
CA LEU A 24 11.97 23.61 -17.04
C LEU A 24 11.24 24.33 -15.91
N GLU A 25 10.04 23.89 -15.54
CA GLU A 25 9.18 24.67 -14.65
C GLU A 25 8.60 23.84 -13.50
N THR A 26 7.92 22.73 -13.77
CA THR A 26 7.20 21.97 -12.74
C THR A 26 8.13 21.44 -11.65
N ALA A 27 9.26 20.83 -12.03
CA ALA A 27 10.22 20.31 -11.07
C ALA A 27 10.78 21.41 -10.16
N SER A 28 11.00 22.61 -10.70
CA SER A 28 11.52 23.75 -9.91
C SER A 28 10.53 24.24 -8.87
N MET A 29 9.23 24.17 -9.18
CA MET A 29 8.17 24.54 -8.23
C MET A 29 7.97 23.48 -7.14
N LEU A 30 8.08 22.19 -7.50
CA LEU A 30 7.98 21.08 -6.56
C LEU A 30 9.14 21.08 -5.55
N ALA A 31 10.31 21.55 -5.96
CA ALA A 31 11.46 21.72 -5.09
C ALA A 31 11.26 22.96 -4.19
N THR A 32 10.69 22.77 -3.00
CA THR A 32 10.63 23.81 -1.96
C THR A 32 12.01 24.03 -1.33
N GLY A 33 12.94 24.68 -2.04
CA GLY A 33 14.31 24.89 -1.55
C GLY A 33 15.25 25.62 -2.51
N THR A 34 16.52 25.74 -2.13
CA THR A 34 17.55 26.42 -2.93
C THR A 34 17.80 25.70 -4.27
N PRO A 35 17.88 26.42 -5.40
CA PRO A 35 17.89 25.85 -6.76
C PRO A 35 19.13 25.02 -7.14
N ALA A 36 20.11 24.89 -6.25
CA ALA A 36 21.38 24.22 -6.56
C ALA A 36 21.27 22.68 -6.63
N PHE A 37 20.21 22.08 -6.06
CA PHE A 37 20.01 20.64 -6.11
C PHE A 37 18.52 20.28 -6.13
N ASN A 38 17.98 20.06 -7.34
CA ASN A 38 16.58 19.68 -7.51
C ASN A 38 16.45 18.15 -7.61
N PRO A 39 15.97 17.44 -6.58
CA PRO A 39 15.86 15.98 -6.59
C PRO A 39 14.86 15.46 -7.64
N PHE A 40 13.88 16.27 -8.03
CA PHE A 40 12.93 15.92 -9.09
C PHE A 40 13.63 15.88 -10.47
N LEU A 41 14.71 16.63 -10.66
CA LEU A 41 15.53 16.59 -11.88
C LEU A 41 16.67 15.58 -11.77
N THR A 42 17.38 15.53 -10.63
CA THR A 42 18.61 14.75 -10.49
C THR A 42 18.36 13.28 -10.11
N CYS A 43 17.22 12.96 -9.50
CA CYS A 43 16.90 11.62 -9.03
C CYS A 43 15.65 11.04 -9.72
N VAL A 44 14.59 11.82 -9.85
CA VAL A 44 13.28 11.33 -10.33
C VAL A 44 13.26 11.16 -11.85
N ILE A 45 13.76 12.15 -12.62
CA ILE A 45 13.80 12.07 -14.08
C ILE A 45 14.64 10.91 -14.63
N PRO A 46 15.88 10.66 -14.17
CA PRO A 46 16.67 9.52 -14.65
C PRO A 46 15.96 8.18 -14.44
N ARG A 47 15.20 8.03 -13.34
CA ARG A 47 14.40 6.83 -13.08
C ARG A 47 13.18 6.73 -13.98
N ALA A 48 12.52 7.85 -14.26
CA ALA A 48 11.36 7.89 -15.13
C ALA A 48 11.67 7.46 -16.57
N TYR A 49 12.87 7.73 -17.08
CA TYR A 49 13.30 7.22 -18.40
C TYR A 49 13.37 5.69 -18.46
N CYS A 50 13.45 5.01 -17.31
CA CYS A 50 13.48 3.55 -17.22
C CYS A 50 12.16 2.94 -16.69
N ASP A 51 11.19 3.77 -16.30
CA ASP A 51 9.92 3.37 -15.68
C ASP A 51 8.77 4.14 -16.31
N SER A 52 7.95 3.46 -17.12
CA SER A 52 6.83 4.07 -17.82
C SER A 52 5.79 4.65 -16.87
N THR A 53 5.55 4.01 -15.71
CA THR A 53 4.55 4.49 -14.75
C THR A 53 5.02 5.80 -14.12
N LEU A 54 6.29 5.86 -13.73
CA LEU A 54 6.88 7.09 -13.20
C LEU A 54 6.94 8.20 -14.25
N MET A 55 7.22 7.88 -15.52
CA MET A 55 7.14 8.84 -16.62
C MET A 55 5.72 9.38 -16.79
N HIS A 56 4.69 8.53 -16.78
CA HIS A 56 3.29 8.99 -16.86
C HIS A 56 2.92 9.89 -15.68
N SER A 57 3.36 9.59 -14.45
CA SER A 57 3.13 10.44 -13.28
C SER A 57 3.78 11.81 -13.39
N ILE A 58 5.00 11.87 -13.94
CA ILE A 58 5.71 13.12 -14.23
C ILE A 58 4.95 13.95 -15.27
N LEU A 59 4.54 13.31 -16.37
CA LEU A 59 3.80 13.97 -17.44
C LEU A 59 2.44 14.48 -16.95
N ALA A 60 1.73 13.70 -16.14
CA ALA A 60 0.46 14.07 -15.52
C ALA A 60 0.62 15.27 -14.59
N THR A 61 1.64 15.25 -13.71
CA THR A 61 1.94 16.37 -12.80
C THR A 61 2.31 17.64 -13.58
N SER A 62 3.09 17.48 -14.65
CA SER A 62 3.43 18.58 -15.56
C SER A 62 2.22 19.13 -16.29
N ALA A 63 1.32 18.26 -16.77
CA ALA A 63 0.11 18.67 -17.46
C ALA A 63 -0.84 19.43 -16.54
N ALA A 64 -0.99 18.99 -15.28
CA ALA A 64 -1.78 19.69 -14.28
C ALA A 64 -1.22 21.10 -14.01
N HIS A 65 0.10 21.22 -13.83
CA HIS A 65 0.75 22.52 -13.64
C HIS A 65 0.61 23.42 -14.89
N LEU A 66 0.90 22.90 -16.08
CA LEU A 66 0.80 23.66 -17.33
C LEU A 66 -0.63 24.15 -17.58
N SER A 67 -1.63 23.30 -17.31
CA SER A 67 -3.05 23.62 -17.48
C SER A 67 -3.48 24.73 -16.53
N TYR A 68 -2.98 24.74 -15.29
CA TYR A 68 -3.20 25.83 -14.36
C TYR A 68 -2.55 27.14 -14.85
N LYS A 69 -1.31 27.07 -15.37
CA LYS A 69 -0.55 28.24 -15.84
C LYS A 69 -1.14 28.87 -17.10
N LEU A 70 -1.70 28.07 -18.01
CA LEU A 70 -2.22 28.54 -19.29
C LEU A 70 -3.58 29.28 -19.19
N GLY A 71 -4.21 29.30 -18.01
CA GLY A 71 -5.34 30.20 -17.70
C GLY A 71 -6.63 29.98 -18.50
N ASP A 72 -6.63 29.09 -19.50
CA ASP A 72 -7.77 28.85 -20.39
C ASP A 72 -7.91 27.34 -20.64
N GLY A 73 -8.71 26.68 -19.79
CA GLY A 73 -9.25 25.33 -20.01
C GLY A 73 -8.31 24.29 -20.60
N GLY A 74 -7.22 23.94 -19.90
CA GLY A 74 -6.47 22.71 -20.22
C GLY A 74 -7.44 21.54 -20.41
N ASN A 75 -7.19 20.66 -21.40
CA ASN A 75 -8.15 19.62 -21.78
C ASN A 75 -8.67 18.93 -20.51
N PRO A 76 -9.96 19.09 -20.15
CA PRO A 76 -10.47 18.70 -18.84
C PRO A 76 -10.23 17.22 -18.55
N VAL A 77 -10.20 16.39 -19.60
CA VAL A 77 -9.87 14.97 -19.52
C VAL A 77 -8.45 14.71 -19.00
N ILE A 78 -7.46 15.51 -19.42
CA ILE A 78 -6.06 15.35 -19.00
C ILE A 78 -5.87 15.83 -17.56
N VAL A 79 -6.53 16.94 -17.20
CA VAL A 79 -6.49 17.49 -15.84
C VAL A 79 -7.15 16.53 -14.85
N GLU A 80 -8.32 15.99 -15.19
CA GLU A 80 -9.03 14.98 -14.39
C GLU A 80 -8.19 13.71 -14.22
N ALA A 81 -7.60 13.19 -15.30
CA ALA A 81 -6.75 12.00 -15.23
C ALA A 81 -5.50 12.21 -14.36
N ALA A 82 -4.87 13.39 -14.45
CA ALA A 82 -3.70 13.72 -13.64
C ALA A 82 -4.06 13.88 -12.15
N MET A 83 -5.18 14.54 -11.85
CA MET A 83 -5.68 14.66 -10.47
C MET A 83 -6.05 13.29 -9.89
N GLN A 84 -6.71 12.44 -10.67
CA GLN A 84 -7.06 11.09 -10.26
C GLN A 84 -5.82 10.26 -9.92
N LEU A 85 -4.79 10.28 -10.76
CA LEU A 85 -3.55 9.57 -10.51
C LEU A 85 -2.84 10.10 -9.26
N ALA A 86 -2.78 11.41 -9.08
CA ALA A 86 -2.17 12.03 -7.90
C ALA A 86 -2.90 11.63 -6.60
N LEU A 87 -4.24 11.62 -6.62
CA LEU A 87 -5.08 11.16 -5.51
C LEU A 87 -4.90 9.66 -5.25
N GLU A 88 -4.85 8.83 -6.30
CA GLU A 88 -4.62 7.38 -6.17
C GLU A 88 -3.26 7.09 -5.54
N VAL A 89 -2.20 7.80 -5.96
CA VAL A 89 -0.86 7.72 -5.34
C VAL A 89 -0.92 8.17 -3.88
N TYR A 90 -1.54 9.32 -3.58
CA TYR A 90 -1.66 9.80 -2.21
C TYR A 90 -2.36 8.80 -1.30
N LEU A 91 -3.48 8.22 -1.75
CA LEU A 91 -4.20 7.19 -0.99
C LEU A 91 -3.38 5.92 -0.83
N TYR A 92 -2.74 5.44 -1.89
CA TYR A 92 -1.89 4.25 -1.82
C TYR A 92 -0.81 4.42 -0.76
N LEU A 93 -0.14 5.58 -0.75
CA LEU A 93 0.90 5.91 0.23
C LEU A 93 0.32 5.99 1.65
N THR A 94 -0.82 6.66 1.82
CA THR A 94 -1.46 6.82 3.14
C THR A 94 -1.92 5.48 3.72
N LEU A 95 -2.53 4.63 2.90
CA LEU A 95 -3.04 3.32 3.30
C LEU A 95 -1.92 2.31 3.51
N SER A 96 -0.92 2.29 2.63
CA SER A 96 0.25 1.44 2.81
C SER A 96 1.01 1.80 4.09
N ASN A 97 1.10 3.08 4.44
CA ASN A 97 1.74 3.52 5.69
C ASN A 97 0.94 3.20 6.97
N SER A 98 -0.25 2.61 6.85
CA SER A 98 -1.09 2.24 7.99
C SER A 98 -0.82 0.82 8.49
N ILE A 99 0.45 0.43 8.67
CA ILE A 99 0.81 -0.90 9.23
C ILE A 99 0.48 -1.00 10.71
N LEU A 100 0.80 0.03 11.49
CA LEU A 100 0.70 -0.06 12.94
C LEU A 100 -0.66 0.47 13.40
N PRO A 101 -1.36 -0.22 14.30
CA PRO A 101 -2.43 0.41 15.03
C PRO A 101 -1.89 1.62 15.81
N PRO A 102 -2.68 2.67 16.06
CA PRO A 102 -2.33 3.70 17.03
C PRO A 102 -2.54 3.20 18.48
N LEU A 103 -1.62 3.50 19.39
CA LEU A 103 -1.81 3.24 20.83
C LEU A 103 -3.06 3.87 21.47
N VAL A 104 -3.52 5.01 20.96
CA VAL A 104 -4.63 5.76 21.55
C VAL A 104 -5.86 5.59 20.69
N PHE A 105 -6.92 5.04 21.27
CA PHE A 105 -8.24 5.04 20.66
C PHE A 105 -8.76 6.48 20.62
N ASP A 106 -8.84 7.04 19.43
CA ASP A 106 -9.60 8.25 19.16
C ASP A 106 -10.83 7.89 18.32
N PRO A 107 -12.06 7.96 18.88
CA PRO A 107 -13.29 7.74 18.13
C PRO A 107 -13.40 8.61 16.87
N ALA A 108 -12.76 9.79 16.86
CA ALA A 108 -12.73 10.69 15.70
C ALA A 108 -11.79 10.20 14.59
N THR A 109 -10.84 9.30 14.88
CA THR A 109 -9.94 8.68 13.89
C THR A 109 -10.50 7.40 13.27
N MET A 110 -11.52 6.79 13.90
CA MET A 110 -12.18 5.57 13.42
C MET A 110 -12.79 5.78 12.02
N TYR A 111 -13.19 7.01 11.71
CA TYR A 111 -13.52 7.49 10.39
C TYR A 111 -12.88 8.87 10.21
N SER A 112 -11.66 8.93 9.68
CA SER A 112 -11.16 10.19 9.17
C SER A 112 -12.14 10.69 8.10
N ASP A 113 -12.96 11.70 8.45
CA ASP A 113 -13.91 12.35 7.53
C ASP A 113 -13.22 12.79 6.23
N GLU A 114 -11.93 13.11 6.34
CA GLU A 114 -11.04 13.46 5.24
C GLU A 114 -10.74 12.27 4.31
N MET A 115 -10.43 11.09 4.86
CA MET A 115 -10.25 9.86 4.05
C MET A 115 -11.54 9.45 3.35
N MET A 116 -12.67 9.47 4.06
CA MET A 116 -13.97 9.18 3.45
C MET A 116 -14.34 10.21 2.37
N ARG A 117 -13.95 11.48 2.55
CA ARG A 117 -14.10 12.51 1.53
C ARG A 117 -13.22 12.24 0.32
N LEU A 118 -11.97 11.83 0.52
CA LEU A 118 -11.04 11.47 -0.57
C LEU A 118 -11.53 10.27 -1.37
N TYR A 119 -12.07 9.23 -0.72
CA TYR A 119 -12.69 8.08 -1.40
C TYR A 119 -13.88 8.50 -2.25
N ARG A 120 -14.81 9.28 -1.70
CA ARG A 120 -15.95 9.81 -2.45
C ARG A 120 -15.53 10.68 -3.63
N THR A 121 -14.46 11.47 -3.47
CA THR A 121 -13.90 12.27 -4.55
C THR A 121 -13.32 11.40 -5.66
N LEU A 122 -12.64 10.30 -5.33
CA LEU A 122 -12.18 9.35 -6.35
C LEU A 122 -13.31 8.63 -7.08
N ASP A 123 -14.38 8.27 -6.38
CA ASP A 123 -15.52 7.56 -6.97
C ASP A 123 -16.35 8.45 -7.91
N GLN A 124 -16.17 9.77 -7.83
CA GLN A 124 -16.77 10.74 -8.76
C GLN A 124 -16.05 10.78 -10.12
N TYR A 125 -14.79 10.33 -10.20
CA TYR A 125 -14.04 10.32 -11.46
C TYR A 125 -14.35 9.05 -12.27
N THR A 126 -14.62 9.23 -13.56
CA THR A 126 -15.11 8.17 -14.46
C THR A 126 -14.00 7.35 -15.11
N TYR A 127 -12.74 7.78 -15.00
CA TYR A 127 -11.60 7.10 -15.60
C TYR A 127 -11.06 5.99 -14.69
N THR A 128 -10.46 4.98 -15.32
CA THR A 128 -10.14 3.65 -14.79
C THR A 128 -9.52 3.62 -13.38
N PRO A 129 -10.24 3.15 -12.34
CA PRO A 129 -9.64 2.85 -11.04
C PRO A 129 -8.64 1.69 -11.19
N GLY A 130 -7.46 1.82 -10.59
CA GLY A 130 -6.54 0.70 -10.40
C GLY A 130 -5.22 0.76 -11.17
N THR A 131 -4.70 1.95 -11.52
CA THR A 131 -3.32 2.03 -12.05
C THR A 131 -2.31 1.70 -10.96
N ILE A 132 -2.51 2.24 -9.75
CA ILE A 132 -1.64 2.01 -8.60
C ILE A 132 -2.11 0.79 -7.82
N PHE A 133 -3.42 0.72 -7.55
CA PHE A 133 -3.98 -0.38 -6.77
C PHE A 133 -4.16 -1.68 -7.57
N ALA A 134 -3.89 -1.71 -8.88
CA ALA A 134 -4.01 -2.91 -9.71
C ALA A 134 -5.37 -3.63 -9.56
N GLY A 135 -6.47 -2.87 -9.41
CA GLY A 135 -7.82 -3.40 -9.21
C GLY A 135 -8.17 -3.86 -7.79
N CYS A 136 -7.25 -3.79 -6.82
CA CYS A 136 -7.51 -4.18 -5.43
C CYS A 136 -7.70 -3.01 -4.46
N ARG A 137 -8.06 -1.81 -4.96
CA ARG A 137 -8.25 -0.58 -4.16
C ARG A 137 -9.15 -0.84 -2.95
N SER A 138 -10.30 -1.48 -3.15
CA SER A 138 -11.26 -1.69 -2.07
C SER A 138 -10.74 -2.62 -0.96
N LEU A 139 -9.69 -3.42 -1.18
CA LEU A 139 -9.02 -4.12 -0.07
C LEU A 139 -8.21 -3.15 0.79
N PHE A 140 -7.48 -2.22 0.16
CA PHE A 140 -6.74 -1.18 0.89
C PHE A 140 -7.68 -0.28 1.71
N GLU A 141 -8.89 -0.04 1.21
CA GLU A 141 -9.91 0.74 1.91
C GLU A 141 -10.40 0.09 3.21
N LEU A 142 -10.22 -1.23 3.37
CA LEU A 142 -10.54 -1.98 4.60
C LEU A 142 -9.42 -1.92 5.65
N ILE A 143 -8.20 -1.47 5.30
CA ILE A 143 -7.08 -1.39 6.25
C ILE A 143 -7.41 -0.48 7.45
N PRO A 144 -7.98 0.73 7.27
CA PRO A 144 -8.37 1.59 8.39
C PRO A 144 -9.43 0.95 9.30
N GLU A 145 -10.41 0.23 8.74
CA GLU A 145 -11.44 -0.48 9.52
C GLU A 145 -10.81 -1.59 10.37
N ALA A 146 -9.92 -2.39 9.77
CA ALA A 146 -9.18 -3.42 10.49
C ALA A 146 -8.29 -2.81 11.59
N LYS A 147 -7.68 -1.66 11.31
CA LYS A 147 -6.88 -0.87 12.26
C LYS A 147 -7.72 -0.31 13.41
N ALA A 148 -8.97 0.05 13.19
CA ALA A 148 -9.87 0.52 14.25
C ALA A 148 -10.26 -0.59 15.24
N LEU A 149 -10.35 -1.85 14.80
CA LEU A 149 -10.61 -2.96 15.72
C LEU A 149 -9.49 -3.10 16.75
N HIS A 150 -8.23 -2.95 16.32
CA HIS A 150 -7.08 -3.00 17.22
C HIS A 150 -7.11 -1.95 18.33
N THR A 151 -7.50 -0.71 17.99
CA THR A 151 -7.63 0.37 18.96
C THR A 151 -8.81 0.18 19.88
N TRP A 152 -9.95 -0.23 19.34
CA TRP A 152 -11.14 -0.55 20.11
C TRP A 152 -10.82 -1.63 21.15
N ARG A 153 -10.24 -2.76 20.73
CA ARG A 153 -9.90 -3.84 21.67
C ARG A 153 -8.96 -3.36 22.78
N SER A 154 -7.97 -2.55 22.44
CA SER A 154 -7.03 -1.97 23.41
C SER A 154 -7.74 -1.04 24.41
N ALA A 155 -8.72 -0.25 23.95
CA ALA A 155 -9.51 0.63 24.81
C ALA A 155 -10.43 -0.15 25.76
N GLU A 156 -11.05 -1.23 25.30
CA GLU A 156 -11.84 -2.13 26.15
C GLU A 156 -10.98 -2.74 27.26
N GLN A 157 -9.78 -3.23 26.92
CA GLN A 157 -8.84 -3.78 27.91
C GLN A 157 -8.42 -2.72 28.93
N ALA A 158 -8.15 -1.48 28.48
CA ALA A 158 -7.84 -0.37 29.37
C ALA A 158 -9.02 0.00 30.31
N ALA A 159 -10.25 -0.22 29.86
CA ALA A 159 -11.47 -0.07 30.68
C ALA A 159 -11.77 -1.28 31.59
N GLY A 160 -10.91 -2.31 31.58
CA GLY A 160 -11.06 -3.51 32.41
C GLY A 160 -11.95 -4.61 31.80
N VAL A 161 -12.30 -4.50 30.52
CA VAL A 161 -13.13 -5.48 29.80
C VAL A 161 -12.25 -6.63 29.28
N VAL A 162 -12.39 -7.80 29.93
CA VAL A 162 -11.54 -8.99 29.69
C VAL A 162 -11.84 -9.65 28.35
N ASP A 163 -13.12 -9.89 28.05
CA ASP A 163 -13.57 -10.50 26.80
C ASP A 163 -14.06 -9.43 25.82
N PRO A 164 -13.91 -9.61 24.49
CA PRO A 164 -14.39 -8.63 23.52
C PRO A 164 -15.91 -8.38 23.65
N SER A 165 -16.34 -7.13 23.51
CA SER A 165 -17.77 -6.81 23.57
C SER A 165 -18.56 -7.43 22.41
N PRO A 166 -19.88 -7.64 22.57
CA PRO A 166 -20.74 -8.08 21.47
C PRO A 166 -20.65 -7.17 20.24
N GLU A 167 -20.58 -5.86 20.45
CA GLU A 167 -20.47 -4.85 19.38
C GLU A 167 -19.13 -4.97 18.63
N PHE A 168 -18.04 -5.23 19.35
CA PHE A 168 -16.74 -5.52 18.75
C PHE A 168 -16.79 -6.79 17.90
N ILE A 169 -17.41 -7.87 18.41
CA ILE A 169 -17.54 -9.15 17.70
C ILE A 169 -18.36 -8.96 16.42
N GLU A 170 -19.47 -8.21 16.48
CA GLU A 170 -20.28 -7.90 15.29
C GLU A 170 -19.48 -7.14 14.24
N ALA A 171 -18.69 -6.14 14.64
CA ALA A 171 -17.82 -5.39 13.73
C ALA A 171 -16.72 -6.27 13.11
N LEU A 172 -16.11 -7.16 13.91
CA LEU A 172 -15.11 -8.13 13.47
C LEU A 172 -15.70 -9.10 12.44
N GLU A 173 -16.88 -9.66 12.71
CA GLU A 173 -17.59 -10.57 11.81
C GLU A 173 -17.99 -9.88 10.51
N HIS A 174 -18.52 -8.65 10.59
CA HIS A 174 -18.88 -7.84 9.43
C HIS A 174 -17.68 -7.61 8.51
N LEU A 175 -16.54 -7.16 9.07
CA LEU A 175 -15.33 -6.93 8.29
C LEU A 175 -14.79 -8.23 7.67
N THR A 176 -14.82 -9.33 8.43
CA THR A 176 -14.42 -10.66 7.93
C THR A 176 -15.29 -11.10 6.75
N LEU A 177 -16.60 -10.86 6.80
CA LEU A 177 -17.52 -11.14 5.70
C LEU A 177 -17.20 -10.30 4.46
N GLN A 178 -16.89 -9.01 4.61
CA GLN A 178 -16.48 -8.15 3.50
C GLN A 178 -15.20 -8.64 2.82
N ILE A 179 -14.18 -9.02 3.62
CA ILE A 179 -12.91 -9.55 3.09
C ILE A 179 -13.16 -10.88 2.36
N ASN A 180 -14.05 -11.73 2.86
CA ASN A 180 -14.38 -13.02 2.24
C ASN A 180 -15.21 -12.90 0.96
N ALA A 181 -16.13 -11.94 0.90
CA ALA A 181 -16.96 -11.71 -0.28
C ALA A 181 -16.22 -11.00 -1.42
N TRP A 182 -15.03 -10.45 -1.14
CA TRP A 182 -14.27 -9.70 -2.13
C TRP A 182 -13.68 -10.59 -3.23
N HIS A 183 -13.83 -10.15 -4.48
CA HIS A 183 -13.19 -10.74 -5.65
C HIS A 183 -12.73 -9.66 -6.64
N LEU A 184 -11.60 -9.88 -7.31
CA LEU A 184 -11.02 -8.95 -8.28
C LEU A 184 -11.97 -8.66 -9.47
N ASP A 185 -12.75 -9.66 -9.89
CA ASP A 185 -13.65 -9.58 -11.05
C ASP A 185 -14.92 -8.73 -10.84
N GLN A 186 -15.25 -8.38 -9.58
CA GLN A 186 -16.49 -7.66 -9.24
C GLN A 186 -16.35 -6.13 -9.23
N GLN A 187 -15.12 -5.61 -9.39
CA GLN A 187 -14.87 -4.16 -9.47
C GLN A 187 -15.40 -3.65 -10.82
N GLY A 188 -16.61 -3.10 -10.83
CA GLY A 188 -17.41 -2.80 -12.03
C GLY A 188 -16.75 -1.88 -13.06
N TYR A 189 -15.89 -2.44 -13.91
CA TYR A 189 -15.42 -1.79 -15.12
C TYR A 189 -16.61 -1.56 -16.08
N THR A 190 -17.22 -0.37 -16.00
CA THR A 190 -18.24 0.08 -16.94
C THR A 190 -17.55 0.59 -18.22
N GLY A 191 -17.94 0.05 -19.38
CA GLY A 191 -17.67 0.60 -20.72
C GLY A 191 -16.20 0.75 -21.15
N ASN A 192 -15.81 0.17 -22.30
CA ASN A 192 -14.50 0.29 -22.96
C ASN A 192 -13.25 -0.21 -22.19
N ALA A 193 -13.19 -0.15 -20.87
CA ALA A 193 -12.10 -0.74 -20.06
C ALA A 193 -12.02 -2.28 -20.19
N LYS A 194 -13.15 -2.96 -20.44
CA LYS A 194 -13.19 -4.40 -20.80
C LYS A 194 -12.49 -4.74 -22.11
N LEU A 195 -12.35 -3.78 -23.03
CA LEU A 195 -11.61 -3.98 -24.29
C LEU A 195 -10.11 -3.80 -24.09
N LEU A 196 -9.69 -2.86 -23.24
CA LEU A 196 -8.27 -2.67 -22.88
C LEU A 196 -7.74 -3.80 -21.99
N ASN A 197 -8.55 -4.29 -21.03
CA ASN A 197 -8.20 -5.46 -20.21
C ASN A 197 -7.99 -6.73 -21.04
N ARG A 198 -8.61 -6.84 -22.22
CA ARG A 198 -8.37 -7.96 -23.15
C ARG A 198 -6.98 -7.94 -23.79
N TYR A 199 -6.26 -6.83 -23.71
CA TYR A 199 -4.89 -6.66 -24.22
C TYR A 199 -3.80 -6.75 -23.13
N LEU A 200 -4.16 -6.82 -21.85
CA LEU A 200 -3.20 -7.14 -20.80
C LEU A 200 -2.79 -8.61 -20.93
N ASP A 201 -1.48 -8.88 -20.90
CA ASP A 201 -0.93 -10.22 -20.92
C ASP A 201 -1.57 -11.05 -19.79
N LYS A 202 -1.96 -12.30 -20.07
CA LYS A 202 -2.50 -13.23 -19.07
C LYS A 202 -1.57 -13.33 -17.87
N VAL A 203 -0.26 -13.25 -18.10
CA VAL A 203 0.76 -13.23 -17.04
C VAL A 203 0.55 -12.07 -16.08
N GLN A 204 0.28 -10.87 -16.60
CA GLN A 204 0.06 -9.68 -15.77
C GLN A 204 -1.23 -9.79 -14.97
N GLN A 205 -2.31 -10.32 -15.56
CA GLN A 205 -3.57 -10.55 -14.84
C GLN A 205 -3.40 -11.57 -13.70
N THR A 206 -2.67 -12.66 -13.94
CA THR A 206 -2.35 -13.64 -12.90
C THR A 206 -1.54 -13.01 -11.78
N GLN A 207 -0.50 -12.24 -12.10
CA GLN A 207 0.33 -11.55 -11.10
C GLN A 207 -0.49 -10.54 -10.28
N GLN A 208 -1.40 -9.81 -10.90
CA GLN A 208 -2.30 -8.88 -10.20
C GLN A 208 -3.25 -9.63 -9.26
N SER A 209 -3.83 -10.76 -9.70
CA SER A 209 -4.68 -11.59 -8.85
C SER A 209 -3.92 -12.14 -7.66
N MET A 210 -2.67 -12.58 -7.84
CA MET A 210 -1.83 -13.06 -6.74
C MET A 210 -1.50 -11.95 -5.73
N ALA A 211 -1.18 -10.74 -6.20
CA ALA A 211 -0.93 -9.60 -5.33
C ALA A 211 -2.18 -9.19 -4.54
N ALA A 212 -3.35 -9.22 -5.18
CA ALA A 212 -4.62 -8.97 -4.50
C ALA A 212 -4.92 -10.03 -3.42
N GLU A 213 -4.65 -11.31 -3.70
CA GLU A 213 -4.78 -12.38 -2.70
C GLU A 213 -3.80 -12.22 -1.54
N CYS A 214 -2.56 -11.76 -1.77
CA CYS A 214 -1.66 -11.37 -0.67
C CYS A 214 -2.32 -10.33 0.24
N MET A 215 -2.90 -9.28 -0.33
CA MET A 215 -3.57 -8.23 0.44
C MET A 215 -4.78 -8.76 1.20
N ARG A 216 -5.62 -9.60 0.58
CA ARG A 216 -6.80 -10.20 1.19
C ARG A 216 -6.44 -11.09 2.38
N HIS A 217 -5.42 -11.93 2.23
CA HIS A 217 -4.93 -12.79 3.32
C HIS A 217 -4.26 -11.98 4.44
N ALA A 218 -3.55 -10.90 4.11
CA ALA A 218 -2.96 -10.04 5.13
C ALA A 218 -4.03 -9.28 5.92
N LEU A 219 -5.12 -8.85 5.28
CA LEU A 219 -6.28 -8.29 5.98
C LEU A 219 -6.91 -9.30 6.94
N HIS A 220 -7.00 -10.57 6.56
CA HIS A 220 -7.45 -11.63 7.48
C HIS A 220 -6.55 -11.71 8.73
N ILE A 221 -5.23 -11.80 8.56
CA ILE A 221 -4.28 -11.79 9.69
C ILE A 221 -4.47 -10.55 10.55
N TYR A 222 -4.54 -9.39 9.92
CA TYR A 222 -4.64 -8.11 10.60
C TYR A 222 -5.95 -8.00 11.40
N THR A 223 -7.08 -8.39 10.81
CA THR A 223 -8.39 -8.40 11.47
C THR A 223 -8.45 -9.42 12.60
N MET A 224 -8.00 -10.66 12.37
CA MET A 224 -8.05 -11.74 13.38
C MET A 224 -7.16 -11.42 14.59
N SER A 225 -5.98 -10.85 14.37
CA SER A 225 -5.06 -10.51 15.46
C SER A 225 -5.60 -9.42 16.39
N SER A 226 -6.57 -8.61 15.95
CA SER A 226 -7.15 -7.54 16.76
C SER A 226 -7.84 -8.01 18.04
N VAL A 227 -8.28 -9.27 18.08
CA VAL A 227 -8.92 -9.87 19.26
C VAL A 227 -7.97 -9.91 20.46
N ALA A 228 -6.66 -10.08 20.23
CA ALA A 228 -5.66 -10.10 21.30
C ALA A 228 -5.46 -8.72 21.94
N GLY A 229 -5.62 -7.64 21.17
CA GLY A 229 -5.33 -6.28 21.61
C GLY A 229 -3.90 -6.13 22.12
N SER A 230 -3.74 -5.68 23.36
CA SER A 230 -2.44 -5.52 24.04
C SER A 230 -1.95 -6.77 24.78
N ALA A 231 -2.73 -7.86 24.77
CA ALA A 231 -2.39 -9.11 25.42
C ALA A 231 -1.57 -10.03 24.50
N ALA A 232 -0.92 -11.04 25.08
CA ALA A 232 -0.22 -12.05 24.31
C ALA A 232 -1.20 -12.89 23.47
N ALA A 233 -0.83 -13.17 22.22
CA ALA A 233 -1.66 -13.96 21.32
C ALA A 233 -1.76 -15.42 21.77
N SER A 234 -2.97 -15.95 21.84
CA SER A 234 -3.23 -17.34 22.21
C SER A 234 -2.74 -18.32 21.14
N ALA A 235 -2.48 -19.57 21.53
CA ALA A 235 -2.09 -20.63 20.59
C ALA A 235 -3.16 -20.85 19.48
N ALA A 236 -4.45 -20.75 19.82
CA ALA A 236 -5.54 -20.87 18.85
C ALA A 236 -5.53 -19.72 17.82
N LEU A 237 -5.21 -18.50 18.25
CA LEU A 237 -5.08 -17.36 17.34
C LEU A 237 -3.87 -17.55 16.40
N ARG A 238 -2.73 -18.00 16.93
CA ARG A 238 -1.54 -18.33 16.12
C ARG A 238 -1.83 -19.42 15.09
N GLU A 239 -2.50 -20.50 15.49
CA GLU A 239 -2.89 -21.59 14.58
C GLU A 239 -3.85 -21.11 13.49
N SER A 240 -4.87 -20.32 13.86
CA SER A 240 -5.85 -19.80 12.89
C SER A 240 -5.26 -18.83 11.86
N THR A 241 -4.18 -18.11 12.21
CA THR A 241 -3.49 -17.20 11.28
C THR A 241 -2.46 -17.90 10.39
N GLN A 242 -1.97 -19.08 10.76
CA GLN A 242 -0.91 -19.79 10.04
C GLN A 242 -1.26 -20.09 8.58
N TYR A 243 -2.50 -20.48 8.28
CA TYR A 243 -2.95 -20.70 6.91
C TYR A 243 -2.76 -19.45 6.03
N HIS A 244 -3.08 -18.27 6.56
CA HIS A 244 -2.92 -17.02 5.83
C HIS A 244 -1.45 -16.64 5.65
N VAL A 245 -0.62 -16.87 6.68
CA VAL A 245 0.84 -16.70 6.62
C VAL A 245 1.44 -17.54 5.50
N ASP A 246 1.08 -18.83 5.43
CA ASP A 246 1.57 -19.76 4.41
C ASP A 246 1.21 -19.32 3.00
N VAL A 247 -0.04 -18.88 2.78
CA VAL A 247 -0.51 -18.41 1.48
C VAL A 247 0.24 -17.15 1.05
N ILE A 248 0.40 -16.16 1.93
CA ILE A 248 1.11 -14.91 1.59
C ILE A 248 2.58 -15.21 1.29
N PHE A 249 3.23 -16.05 2.10
CA PHE A 249 4.64 -16.43 1.89
C PHE A 249 4.85 -17.09 0.53
N TRP A 250 3.97 -18.02 0.15
CA TRP A 250 4.03 -18.67 -1.16
C TRP A 250 3.77 -17.69 -2.32
N LEU A 251 2.71 -16.87 -2.23
CA LEU A 251 2.36 -15.91 -3.27
C LEU A 251 3.42 -14.83 -3.46
N SER A 252 3.98 -14.29 -2.38
CA SER A 252 5.00 -13.24 -2.44
C SER A 252 6.29 -13.74 -3.08
N TRP A 253 6.68 -14.98 -2.82
CA TRP A 253 7.81 -15.65 -3.49
C TRP A 253 7.60 -15.73 -5.01
N GLN A 254 6.41 -16.14 -5.45
CA GLN A 254 6.10 -16.22 -6.89
C GLN A 254 6.12 -14.84 -7.58
N LEU A 255 5.91 -13.77 -6.81
CA LEU A 255 5.83 -12.40 -7.31
C LEU A 255 7.15 -11.65 -7.27
N GLU A 256 8.23 -12.19 -6.68
CA GLU A 256 9.48 -11.47 -6.38
C GLU A 256 10.03 -10.65 -7.57
N ASP A 257 10.08 -11.25 -8.75
CA ASP A 257 10.60 -10.63 -9.98
C ASP A 257 9.53 -9.85 -10.78
N SER A 258 8.26 -9.94 -10.38
CA SER A 258 7.14 -9.33 -11.11
C SER A 258 6.90 -7.88 -10.73
N PRO A 259 6.45 -6.99 -11.63
CA PRO A 259 6.02 -5.64 -11.26
C PRO A 259 4.98 -5.60 -10.13
N ALA A 260 4.11 -6.61 -10.03
CA ALA A 260 3.07 -6.69 -9.00
C ALA A 260 3.62 -6.85 -7.56
N SER A 261 4.91 -7.20 -7.40
CA SER A 261 5.58 -7.26 -6.09
C SER A 261 5.53 -5.94 -5.32
N SER A 262 5.37 -4.79 -6.01
CA SER A 262 5.27 -3.48 -5.34
C SER A 262 4.04 -3.39 -4.43
N ASN A 263 2.98 -4.12 -4.77
CA ASN A 263 1.69 -4.04 -4.09
C ASN A 263 1.56 -5.05 -2.94
N THR A 264 2.58 -5.89 -2.72
CA THR A 264 2.55 -6.93 -1.68
C THR A 264 3.33 -6.54 -0.44
N LEU A 265 3.98 -5.37 -0.40
CA LEU A 265 4.87 -5.00 0.70
C LEU A 265 4.11 -4.96 2.03
N TRP A 266 2.96 -4.29 2.09
CA TRP A 266 2.13 -4.26 3.30
C TRP A 266 1.79 -5.68 3.78
N ALA A 267 1.28 -6.53 2.86
CA ALA A 267 0.97 -7.92 3.17
C ALA A 267 2.18 -8.73 3.64
N THR A 268 3.34 -8.47 3.06
CA THR A 268 4.61 -9.11 3.41
C THR A 268 5.05 -8.73 4.82
N VAL A 269 4.86 -7.46 5.22
CA VAL A 269 5.15 -7.03 6.59
C VAL A 269 4.18 -7.68 7.58
N ILE A 270 2.87 -7.66 7.30
CA ILE A 270 1.87 -8.29 8.18
C ILE A 270 2.14 -9.80 8.33
N MET A 271 2.45 -10.50 7.25
CA MET A 271 2.86 -11.90 7.32
C MET A 271 4.14 -12.06 8.16
N GLY A 272 5.13 -11.18 7.98
CA GLY A 272 6.38 -11.18 8.73
C GLY A 272 6.20 -11.01 10.25
N THR A 273 5.19 -10.27 10.71
CA THR A 273 4.94 -10.09 12.15
C THR A 273 4.43 -11.36 12.84
N CYS A 274 3.90 -12.31 12.06
CA CYS A 274 3.39 -13.58 12.56
C CYS A 274 4.35 -14.77 12.31
N LEU A 275 5.51 -14.55 11.70
CA LEU A 275 6.47 -15.64 11.43
C LEU A 275 7.13 -16.13 12.72
N GLU A 276 7.08 -17.44 12.94
CA GLU A 276 7.73 -18.14 14.06
C GLU A 276 8.91 -19.01 13.63
N ASP A 277 8.91 -19.46 12.38
CA ASP A 277 9.95 -20.32 11.81
C ASP A 277 11.21 -19.55 11.40
N GLU A 278 12.37 -20.00 11.88
CA GLU A 278 13.66 -19.30 11.71
C GLU A 278 14.13 -19.30 10.25
N GLU A 279 13.84 -20.36 9.48
CA GLU A 279 14.20 -20.44 8.06
C GLU A 279 13.40 -19.38 7.28
N ARG A 280 12.09 -19.31 7.48
CA ARG A 280 11.23 -18.31 6.83
C ARG A 280 11.55 -16.88 7.24
N ARG A 281 11.89 -16.64 8.51
CA ARG A 281 12.38 -15.32 8.99
C ARG A 281 13.64 -14.91 8.25
N THR A 282 14.58 -15.83 8.10
CA THR A 282 15.84 -15.60 7.36
C THR A 282 15.56 -15.29 5.89
N VAL A 283 14.69 -16.06 5.23
CA VAL A 283 14.29 -15.84 3.83
C VAL A 283 13.66 -14.46 3.66
N LEU A 284 12.74 -14.07 4.54
CA LEU A 284 12.09 -12.76 4.47
C LEU A 284 13.10 -11.62 4.71
N ALA A 285 13.98 -11.73 5.71
CA ALA A 285 14.99 -10.72 5.99
C ALA A 285 15.96 -10.53 4.82
N GLU A 286 16.35 -11.63 4.18
CA GLU A 286 17.19 -11.62 2.98
C GLU A 286 16.48 -10.97 1.79
N GLY A 287 15.20 -11.31 1.57
CA GLY A 287 14.38 -10.72 0.51
C GLY A 287 14.20 -9.20 0.69
N LEU A 288 13.98 -8.74 1.92
CA LEU A 288 13.92 -7.30 2.23
C LEU A 288 15.27 -6.59 1.99
N ARG A 289 16.38 -7.25 2.33
CA ARG A 289 17.73 -6.71 2.14
C ARG A 289 18.11 -6.63 0.66
N ASN A 290 17.80 -7.67 -0.11
CA ASN A 290 18.19 -7.80 -1.51
C ASN A 290 17.13 -7.30 -2.49
N SER A 291 16.04 -6.73 -1.99
CA SER A 291 14.95 -6.25 -2.82
C SER A 291 15.45 -5.36 -3.96
N ARG A 292 14.97 -5.65 -5.17
CA ARG A 292 15.22 -4.86 -6.38
C ARG A 292 14.83 -3.39 -6.21
N LEU A 293 13.89 -3.08 -5.32
CA LEU A 293 13.36 -1.73 -5.13
C LEU A 293 14.34 -0.81 -4.40
N LYS A 294 15.40 -1.33 -3.73
CA LYS A 294 16.48 -0.57 -3.07
C LYS A 294 15.98 0.64 -2.27
N MET A 295 14.90 0.47 -1.51
CA MET A 295 14.27 1.52 -0.72
C MET A 295 14.76 1.47 0.74
N ARG A 296 15.03 2.64 1.33
CA ARG A 296 15.56 2.75 2.71
C ARG A 296 14.60 2.16 3.74
N HIS A 297 13.28 2.34 3.58
CA HIS A 297 12.29 1.80 4.50
C HIS A 297 12.32 0.26 4.59
N LEU A 298 12.73 -0.46 3.54
CA LEU A 298 12.86 -1.93 3.60
C LEU A 298 13.91 -2.37 4.62
N SER A 299 14.97 -1.56 4.80
CA SER A 299 15.96 -1.79 5.86
C SER A 299 15.38 -1.56 7.24
N LEU A 300 14.51 -0.56 7.41
CA LEU A 300 13.82 -0.28 8.68
C LEU A 300 12.82 -1.39 9.01
N VAL A 301 12.03 -1.82 8.03
CA VAL A 301 11.09 -2.95 8.15
C VAL A 301 11.83 -4.21 8.58
N ARG A 302 12.93 -4.56 7.91
CA ARG A 302 13.76 -5.71 8.29
C ARG A 302 14.25 -5.60 9.72
N MET A 303 14.80 -4.44 10.12
CA MET A 303 15.29 -4.23 11.48
C MET A 303 14.19 -4.37 12.53
N ALA A 304 13.00 -3.84 12.25
CA ALA A 304 11.87 -3.93 13.17
C ALA A 304 11.36 -5.37 13.32
N LEU A 305 11.29 -6.13 12.22
CA LEU A 305 10.94 -7.55 12.24
C LEU A 305 11.99 -8.39 12.97
N GLU A 306 13.29 -8.17 12.72
CA GLU A 306 14.36 -8.87 13.46
C GLU A 306 14.29 -8.59 14.96
N LYS A 307 13.99 -7.34 15.34
CA LYS A 307 13.75 -6.99 16.74
C LYS A 307 12.55 -7.71 17.32
N LEU A 308 11.43 -7.76 16.59
CA LEU A 308 10.23 -8.49 16.97
C LEU A 308 10.53 -9.97 17.22
N TRP A 309 11.21 -10.63 16.29
CA TRP A 309 11.54 -12.05 16.36
C TRP A 309 12.51 -12.42 17.49
N SER A 310 13.36 -11.46 17.89
CA SER A 310 14.34 -11.63 18.96
C SER A 310 13.84 -11.25 20.36
N ASP A 311 12.63 -10.67 20.47
CA ASP A 311 12.10 -10.22 21.75
C ASP A 311 11.53 -11.41 22.54
N GLU A 312 11.87 -11.50 23.82
CA GLU A 312 11.45 -12.59 24.71
C GLU A 312 10.03 -12.40 25.26
N ASP A 313 9.43 -11.20 25.10
CA ASP A 313 8.07 -10.91 25.58
C ASP A 313 7.02 -11.64 24.72
N GLU A 314 6.12 -12.38 25.34
CA GLU A 314 5.08 -13.15 24.63
C GLU A 314 4.12 -12.28 23.79
N ARG A 315 4.06 -10.97 24.08
CA ARG A 315 3.31 -9.97 23.29
C ARG A 315 4.01 -9.58 21.99
N ALA A 316 5.27 -9.96 21.78
CA ALA A 316 6.05 -9.69 20.58
C ALA A 316 5.63 -10.59 19.41
N TRP A 317 4.34 -10.53 19.04
CA TRP A 317 3.76 -11.29 17.94
C TRP A 317 2.64 -10.48 17.26
N GLY A 318 2.56 -10.58 15.94
CA GLY A 318 1.52 -9.92 15.15
C GLY A 318 1.67 -8.39 15.08
N PRO A 319 0.69 -7.70 14.47
CA PRO A 319 0.74 -6.26 14.24
C PRO A 319 0.93 -5.40 15.50
N GLN A 320 0.18 -5.62 16.60
CA GLN A 320 0.46 -4.92 17.87
C GLN A 320 1.83 -5.27 18.43
N GLY A 321 2.26 -6.52 18.33
CA GLY A 321 3.57 -6.92 18.82
C GLY A 321 4.69 -6.13 18.16
N LEU A 322 4.57 -5.89 16.85
CA LEU A 322 5.50 -5.03 16.12
C LEU A 322 5.50 -3.59 16.67
N GLU A 323 4.33 -3.00 16.91
CA GLU A 323 4.22 -1.67 17.52
C GLU A 323 4.88 -1.63 18.91
N PHE A 324 4.55 -2.60 19.77
CA PHE A 324 5.11 -2.74 21.11
C PHE A 324 6.64 -2.81 21.10
N VAL A 325 7.21 -3.69 20.27
CA VAL A 325 8.67 -3.85 20.17
C VAL A 325 9.33 -2.60 19.58
N MET A 326 8.71 -1.96 18.59
CA MET A 326 9.22 -0.72 18.04
C MET A 326 9.32 0.38 19.09
N MET A 327 8.28 0.58 19.90
CA MET A 327 8.27 1.58 20.96
C MET A 327 9.28 1.28 22.05
N LYS A 328 9.38 0.00 22.46
CA LYS A 328 10.41 -0.48 23.40
C LYS A 328 11.83 -0.15 22.93
N ASN A 329 12.05 -0.07 21.62
CA ASN A 329 13.35 0.22 21.01
C ASN A 329 13.48 1.65 20.45
N GLY A 330 12.51 2.54 20.68
CA GLY A 330 12.53 3.92 20.17
C GLY A 330 12.55 4.02 18.64
N MET A 331 11.92 3.06 17.96
CA MET A 331 11.84 3.01 16.50
C MET A 331 10.52 3.61 16.00
N GLU A 332 10.60 4.42 14.95
CA GLU A 332 9.44 4.85 14.17
C GLU A 332 9.50 4.17 12.79
N MET A 333 8.35 3.68 12.31
CA MET A 333 8.24 3.05 10.99
C MET A 333 7.21 3.80 10.16
N PHE A 334 7.68 4.28 9.03
CA PHE A 334 6.87 4.70 7.89
C PHE A 334 7.34 3.83 6.72
N ILE A 335 6.45 3.23 5.93
CA ILE A 335 6.84 2.47 4.72
C ILE A 335 7.25 3.42 3.57
N LEU A 336 7.83 4.59 3.86
CA LEU A 336 8.38 5.49 2.84
C LEU A 336 9.81 5.92 3.16
#